data_AF-G4TNB3-F1
#
_entry.id   AF-G4TNB3-F1
#
_cell.length_a   1.000
_cell.length_b   1.000
_cell.length_c   1.000
_cell.angle_alpha   90.00
_cell.angle_beta   90.00
_cell.angle_gamma   90.00
#
_symmetry.space_group_name_H-M   'P 1'
#
loop_
_entity.id
_entity.type
_entity.pdbx_description
1 polymer ?
#
loop_
_entity_poly.entity_id
_entity_poly.type
_entity_poly.pdbx_seq_one_letter_code
_entity_poly.pdbx_strand_id
1 'polypeptide(L)'
;MYPDSNVNQSGDNVRDGVVREILSMVLERRTAEETNLPMKNLAVYVETLHHTGYSESIISYIGFVVATLSTFLSEWRPTSFDANSLLRVCNLVAQHHKIQSKELLAQVERYLRVAATRFDIERDVILQLLQISITSYRRLSKIPGNQTMANHIPGAFVDIVDNVFRNRIKSPPATFAAFLEIISSSMAMKENVFTSEGIITSSLEGLSYISDRLPDGVYTDADFNANLAVAKVIMQAINNDHRMLAVMSDKESTLPLRVWNFLLLSVLITEWDECALHLWNSLGRFSGAYTAATQRLIMPPHNITTDTASIEIHNAVIALKLWLLLIQQICNKQALSSVPGHSRDRDGCEKAVWNELWPPMEQIIVFSIRVAELEEFQAPIIIIWQSVIDILQLLRHLRSSLALQPSFITILDQIKSLKRGDVISNKVSRAYDLLTTDIGPLFHSEQLESIQRDFLGVEKIGCEVRRRAEERGGVDRDGRRQIRQPTVG
;
A
#
# COMPACT_ATOMS: atom_id res chain seq x y z
N MET A 1 -53.43 1.78 16.83
CA MET A 1 -53.66 2.78 15.78
C MET A 1 -53.90 4.11 16.48
N TYR A 2 -52.83 4.87 16.71
CA TYR A 2 -52.92 6.26 17.17
C TYR A 2 -52.41 7.12 15.99
N PRO A 3 -53.12 8.19 15.61
CA PRO A 3 -52.66 9.08 14.56
C PRO A 3 -51.64 10.05 15.18
N ASP A 4 -50.35 9.77 14.98
CA ASP A 4 -49.27 10.72 15.27
C ASP A 4 -49.26 11.81 14.19
N SER A 5 -50.11 12.82 14.34
CA SER A 5 -50.08 14.03 13.52
C SER A 5 -49.28 15.13 14.24
N ASN A 6 -47.97 14.93 14.38
CA ASN A 6 -47.00 15.99 14.70
C ASN A 6 -46.29 16.40 13.40
N VAL A 7 -47.07 16.96 12.48
CA VAL A 7 -46.60 17.45 11.19
C VAL A 7 -46.41 18.96 11.30
N ASN A 8 -45.18 19.43 11.16
CA ASN A 8 -44.89 20.88 11.16
C ASN A 8 -45.41 21.55 9.88
N GLN A 9 -45.38 22.89 9.80
CA GLN A 9 -45.88 23.69 8.64
C GLN A 9 -45.29 23.27 7.27
N SER A 10 -44.15 22.58 7.27
CA SER A 10 -43.46 22.02 6.10
C SER A 10 -43.90 20.59 5.70
N GLY A 11 -44.80 19.94 6.43
CA GLY A 11 -45.17 18.54 6.17
C GLY A 11 -44.22 17.51 6.81
N ASP A 12 -43.17 17.97 7.50
CA ASP A 12 -42.13 17.13 8.09
C ASP A 12 -42.50 16.70 9.52
N ASN A 13 -42.18 15.46 9.90
CA ASN A 13 -42.22 15.00 11.29
C ASN A 13 -41.19 15.80 12.12
N VAL A 14 -41.44 16.03 13.41
CA VAL A 14 -40.52 16.71 14.35
C VAL A 14 -39.08 16.17 14.24
N ARG A 15 -38.92 14.86 14.06
CA ARG A 15 -37.60 14.23 13.91
C ARG A 15 -36.88 14.63 12.61
N ASP A 16 -37.61 14.78 11.51
CA ASP A 16 -37.08 15.28 10.24
C ASP A 16 -36.74 16.78 10.35
N GLY A 17 -37.53 17.53 11.13
CA GLY A 17 -37.28 18.95 11.43
C GLY A 17 -35.91 19.18 12.07
N VAL A 18 -35.52 18.35 13.04
CA VAL A 18 -34.20 18.42 13.69
C VAL A 18 -33.07 18.18 12.68
N VAL A 19 -33.21 17.18 11.80
CA VAL A 19 -32.21 16.89 10.77
C VAL A 19 -32.08 18.07 9.81
N ARG A 20 -33.22 18.63 9.36
CA ARG A 20 -33.25 19.80 8.47
C ARG A 20 -32.56 21.00 9.12
N GLU A 21 -32.88 21.31 10.37
CA GLU A 21 -32.33 22.46 11.09
C GLU A 21 -30.81 22.36 11.24
N ILE A 22 -30.29 21.20 11.66
CA ILE A 22 -28.85 20.98 11.80
C ILE A 22 -28.13 21.10 10.45
N LEU A 23 -28.72 20.55 9.38
CA LEU A 23 -28.14 20.63 8.03
C LEU A 23 -28.16 22.06 7.48
N SER A 24 -29.25 22.82 7.68
CA SER A 24 -29.32 24.24 7.35
C SER A 24 -28.21 25.02 8.07
N MET A 25 -28.06 24.79 9.37
CA MET A 25 -27.03 25.42 10.19
C MET A 25 -25.62 25.08 9.70
N VAL A 26 -25.40 23.89 9.17
CA VAL A 26 -24.12 23.52 8.56
C VAL A 26 -23.88 24.25 7.25
N LEU A 27 -24.90 24.42 6.41
CA LEU A 27 -24.78 25.18 5.16
C LEU A 27 -24.49 26.67 5.39
N GLU A 28 -24.93 27.23 6.52
CA GLU A 28 -24.66 28.62 6.90
C GLU A 28 -23.21 28.85 7.38
N ARG A 29 -22.55 27.78 7.86
CA ARG A 29 -21.17 27.84 8.37
C ARG A 29 -20.17 27.82 7.23
N ARG A 30 -19.17 28.70 7.29
CA ARG A 30 -18.15 28.83 6.23
C ARG A 30 -16.89 28.03 6.50
N THR A 31 -16.64 27.69 7.76
CA THR A 31 -15.42 26.99 8.17
C THR A 31 -15.68 25.52 8.47
N ALA A 32 -14.66 24.70 8.22
CA ALA A 32 -14.70 23.28 8.51
C ALA A 32 -14.86 22.98 10.01
N GLU A 33 -14.19 23.76 10.87
CA GLU A 33 -14.21 23.58 12.32
C GLU A 33 -15.60 23.80 12.91
N GLU A 34 -16.31 24.82 12.43
CA GLU A 34 -17.71 25.06 12.80
C GLU A 34 -18.60 23.92 12.31
N THR A 35 -18.31 23.29 11.18
CA THR A 35 -19.17 22.25 10.59
C THR A 35 -19.05 20.89 11.29
N ASN A 36 -17.88 20.56 11.84
CA ASN A 36 -17.59 19.22 12.35
C ASN A 36 -18.49 18.79 13.53
N LEU A 37 -18.64 19.63 14.55
CA LEU A 37 -19.40 19.26 15.75
C LEU A 37 -20.89 19.02 15.46
N PRO A 38 -21.60 19.92 14.74
CA PRO A 38 -22.97 19.64 14.31
C PRO A 38 -23.10 18.36 13.47
N MET A 39 -22.16 18.09 12.57
CA MET A 39 -22.20 16.87 11.74
C MET A 39 -21.99 15.60 12.56
N LYS A 40 -21.08 15.61 13.54
CA LYS A 40 -20.90 14.49 14.48
C LYS A 40 -22.14 14.23 15.31
N ASN A 41 -22.74 15.29 15.85
CA ASN A 41 -23.98 15.18 16.62
C ASN A 41 -25.13 14.67 15.75
N LEU A 42 -25.22 15.11 14.49
CA LEU A 42 -26.20 14.61 13.55
C LEU A 42 -25.99 13.12 13.27
N ALA A 43 -24.76 12.67 13.02
CA ALA A 43 -24.45 11.26 12.81
C ALA A 43 -24.93 10.39 13.99
N VAL A 44 -24.63 10.80 15.23
CA VAL A 44 -25.10 10.11 16.44
C VAL A 44 -26.63 10.14 16.55
N TYR A 45 -27.27 11.27 16.26
CA TYR A 45 -28.73 11.39 16.31
C TYR A 45 -29.42 10.47 15.28
N VAL A 46 -28.92 10.43 14.04
CA VAL A 46 -29.46 9.55 13.00
C VAL A 46 -29.27 8.08 13.37
N GLU A 47 -28.11 7.71 13.92
CA GLU A 47 -27.82 6.34 14.34
C GLU A 47 -28.72 5.89 15.51
N THR A 48 -28.89 6.74 16.51
CA THR A 48 -29.53 6.35 17.78
C THR A 48 -31.04 6.62 17.83
N LEU A 49 -31.53 7.69 17.20
CA LEU A 49 -32.89 8.21 17.41
C LEU A 49 -33.76 8.23 16.15
N HIS A 50 -33.17 8.43 14.97
CA HIS A 50 -33.92 8.63 13.73
C HIS A 50 -33.29 7.93 12.52
N HIS A 51 -33.21 6.60 12.54
CA HIS A 51 -32.63 5.82 11.43
C HIS A 51 -33.68 5.40 10.37
N THR A 52 -34.98 5.48 10.67
CA THR A 52 -36.09 5.05 9.80
C THR A 52 -37.21 6.09 9.73
N GLY A 53 -38.02 6.03 8.66
CA GLY A 53 -39.21 6.86 8.52
C GLY A 53 -38.93 8.27 8.02
N TYR A 54 -37.82 8.46 7.31
CA TYR A 54 -37.53 9.72 6.63
C TYR A 54 -38.51 9.96 5.49
N SER A 55 -39.03 11.19 5.38
CA SER A 55 -39.79 11.62 4.21
C SER A 55 -38.90 11.66 2.94
N GLU A 56 -39.51 11.63 1.75
CA GLU A 56 -38.73 11.80 0.51
C GLU A 56 -38.11 13.21 0.43
N SER A 57 -38.81 14.22 0.95
CA SER A 57 -38.35 15.61 0.98
C SER A 57 -37.05 15.79 1.75
N ILE A 58 -36.92 15.13 2.91
CA ILE A 58 -35.71 15.23 3.74
C ILE A 58 -34.55 14.41 3.14
N ILE A 59 -34.81 13.26 2.52
CA ILE A 59 -33.77 12.49 1.80
C ILE A 59 -33.19 13.32 0.65
N SER A 60 -34.03 13.94 -0.17
CA SER A 60 -33.58 14.84 -1.24
C SER A 60 -32.87 16.07 -0.68
N TYR A 61 -33.30 16.61 0.48
CA TYR A 61 -32.62 17.72 1.14
C TYR A 61 -31.22 17.34 1.65
N ILE A 62 -31.05 16.14 2.21
CA ILE A 62 -29.71 15.61 2.56
C ILE A 62 -28.84 15.52 1.30
N GLY A 63 -29.39 15.00 0.19
CA GLY A 63 -28.69 14.97 -1.10
C GLY A 63 -28.26 16.35 -1.59
N PHE A 64 -29.12 17.36 -1.46
CA PHE A 64 -28.80 18.75 -1.75
C PHE A 64 -27.64 19.27 -0.88
N VAL A 65 -27.69 19.05 0.43
CA VAL A 65 -26.63 19.48 1.36
C VAL A 65 -25.28 18.82 1.02
N VAL A 66 -25.29 17.52 0.70
CA VAL A 66 -24.09 16.78 0.27
C VAL A 66 -23.51 17.38 -1.01
N ALA A 67 -24.36 17.69 -2.00
CA ALA A 67 -23.94 18.33 -3.24
C ALA A 67 -23.36 19.73 -3.00
N THR A 68 -24.01 20.54 -2.16
CA THR A 68 -23.53 21.88 -1.80
C THR A 68 -22.22 21.83 -1.03
N LEU A 69 -22.08 20.95 -0.04
CA LEU A 69 -20.82 20.81 0.70
C LEU A 69 -19.67 20.37 -0.20
N SER A 70 -19.93 19.54 -1.20
CA SER A 70 -18.89 19.10 -2.14
C SER A 70 -18.18 20.26 -2.86
N THR A 71 -18.83 21.40 -3.07
CA THR A 71 -18.20 22.57 -3.70
C THR A 71 -17.25 23.29 -2.75
N PHE A 72 -17.59 23.36 -1.46
CA PHE A 72 -16.79 24.01 -0.42
C PHE A 72 -15.57 23.19 0.03
N LEU A 73 -15.61 21.86 -0.12
CA LEU A 73 -14.51 20.96 0.26
C LEU A 73 -13.16 21.35 -0.37
N SER A 74 -13.18 21.97 -1.55
CA SER A 74 -11.97 22.42 -2.25
C SER A 74 -11.25 23.59 -1.55
N GLU A 75 -11.93 24.32 -0.66
CA GLU A 75 -11.38 25.46 0.07
C GLU A 75 -10.84 25.05 1.45
N TRP A 76 -11.35 23.95 2.02
CA TRP A 76 -11.00 23.51 3.37
C TRP A 76 -9.67 22.76 3.44
N ARG A 77 -8.95 22.93 4.56
CA ARG A 77 -7.66 22.25 4.78
C ARG A 77 -7.89 20.74 4.99
N PRO A 78 -7.02 19.86 4.46
CA PRO A 78 -7.14 18.39 4.60
C PRO A 78 -7.43 17.86 6.01
N THR A 79 -6.93 18.52 7.05
CA THR A 79 -7.08 18.09 8.45
C THR A 79 -8.20 18.82 9.21
N SER A 80 -8.87 19.77 8.58
CA SER A 80 -9.84 20.66 9.25
C SER A 80 -11.27 20.13 9.24
N PHE A 81 -11.59 19.17 8.36
CA PHE A 81 -12.95 18.67 8.15
C PHE A 81 -13.01 17.15 8.28
N ASP A 82 -14.04 16.64 8.97
CA ASP A 82 -14.33 15.22 9.09
C ASP A 82 -15.40 14.80 8.06
N ALA A 83 -14.96 14.22 6.94
CA ALA A 83 -15.85 13.74 5.90
C ALA A 83 -16.67 12.51 6.32
N ASN A 84 -16.24 11.77 7.35
CA ASN A 84 -16.84 10.50 7.76
C ASN A 84 -18.23 10.69 8.37
N SER A 85 -18.43 11.75 9.15
CA SER A 85 -19.71 12.02 9.82
C SER A 85 -20.86 12.16 8.82
N LEU A 86 -20.67 12.93 7.74
CA LEU A 86 -21.69 13.09 6.70
C LEU A 86 -21.91 11.81 5.89
N LEU A 87 -20.83 11.08 5.55
CA LEU A 87 -20.94 9.80 4.86
C LEU A 87 -21.68 8.75 5.70
N ARG A 88 -21.48 8.71 7.02
CA ARG A 88 -22.21 7.85 7.95
C ARG A 88 -23.70 8.15 7.96
N VAL A 89 -24.08 9.43 8.02
CA VAL A 89 -25.49 9.86 7.88
C VAL A 89 -26.07 9.36 6.56
N CYS A 90 -25.38 9.58 5.44
CA CYS A 90 -25.83 9.15 4.13
C CYS A 90 -25.97 7.63 4.02
N ASN A 91 -25.01 6.87 4.57
CA ASN A 91 -25.04 5.42 4.63
C ASN A 91 -26.27 4.94 5.40
N LEU A 92 -26.49 5.41 6.63
CA LEU A 92 -27.63 5.01 7.45
C LEU A 92 -28.97 5.31 6.77
N VAL A 93 -29.13 6.52 6.23
CA VAL A 93 -30.35 6.92 5.51
C VAL A 93 -30.58 6.01 4.29
N ALA A 94 -29.55 5.78 3.48
CA ALA A 94 -29.64 4.94 2.30
C ALA A 94 -29.87 3.46 2.62
N GLN A 95 -29.35 2.96 3.74
CA GLN A 95 -29.53 1.58 4.19
C GLN A 95 -31.00 1.27 4.50
N HIS A 96 -31.70 2.22 5.14
CA HIS A 96 -33.11 2.06 5.53
C HIS A 96 -34.10 2.47 4.43
N HIS A 97 -33.72 3.32 3.47
CA HIS A 97 -34.60 3.86 2.41
C HIS A 97 -34.11 3.50 1.01
N LYS A 98 -33.83 2.21 0.77
CA LYS A 98 -33.15 1.72 -0.44
C LYS A 98 -33.80 2.10 -1.77
N ILE A 99 -35.11 2.34 -1.79
CA ILE A 99 -35.87 2.69 -3.00
C ILE A 99 -35.74 4.20 -3.29
N GLN A 100 -35.82 5.02 -2.24
CA GLN A 100 -35.77 6.48 -2.32
C GLN A 100 -34.34 7.04 -2.36
N SER A 101 -33.34 6.26 -1.91
CA SER A 101 -31.96 6.72 -1.78
C SER A 101 -31.19 6.87 -3.10
N LYS A 102 -31.83 6.67 -4.26
CA LYS A 102 -31.16 6.72 -5.57
C LYS A 102 -30.52 8.08 -5.83
N GLU A 103 -31.27 9.16 -5.66
CA GLU A 103 -30.77 10.52 -5.87
C GLU A 103 -29.68 10.86 -4.84
N LEU A 104 -29.91 10.49 -3.58
CA LEU A 104 -28.91 10.65 -2.52
C LEU A 104 -27.58 9.96 -2.88
N LEU A 105 -27.60 8.70 -3.30
CA LEU A 105 -26.39 7.95 -3.67
C LEU A 105 -25.64 8.59 -4.84
N ALA A 106 -26.34 9.23 -5.79
CA ALA A 106 -25.70 9.97 -6.87
C ALA A 106 -24.97 11.24 -6.37
N GLN A 107 -25.51 11.92 -5.36
CA GLN A 107 -24.80 13.07 -4.75
C GLN A 107 -23.66 12.62 -3.84
N VAL A 108 -23.84 11.51 -3.12
CA VAL A 108 -22.78 10.88 -2.30
C VAL A 108 -21.62 10.44 -3.16
N GLU A 109 -21.86 9.92 -4.36
CA GLU A 109 -20.83 9.57 -5.34
C GLU A 109 -19.95 10.78 -5.68
N ARG A 110 -20.56 11.92 -6.02
CA ARG A 110 -19.84 13.17 -6.33
C ARG A 110 -19.06 13.69 -5.13
N TYR A 111 -19.70 13.68 -3.96
CA TYR A 111 -19.07 14.09 -2.72
C TYR A 111 -17.87 13.19 -2.38
N LEU A 112 -18.00 11.88 -2.53
CA LEU A 112 -16.92 10.92 -2.30
C LEU A 112 -15.71 11.22 -3.18
N ARG A 113 -15.91 11.53 -4.48
CA ARG A 113 -14.82 11.89 -5.38
C ARG A 113 -14.04 13.11 -4.89
N VAL A 114 -14.73 14.14 -4.43
CA VAL A 114 -14.07 15.35 -3.91
C VAL A 114 -13.42 15.05 -2.55
N ALA A 115 -14.15 14.41 -1.63
CA ALA A 115 -13.69 14.14 -0.28
C ALA A 115 -12.45 13.24 -0.26
N ALA A 116 -12.45 12.15 -1.05
CA ALA A 116 -11.35 11.19 -1.12
C ALA A 116 -10.04 11.81 -1.60
N THR A 117 -10.08 12.95 -2.29
CA THR A 117 -8.87 13.65 -2.75
C THR A 117 -8.18 14.47 -1.66
N ARG A 118 -8.87 14.72 -0.54
CA ARG A 118 -8.41 15.70 0.46
C ARG A 118 -8.47 15.23 1.89
N PHE A 119 -9.48 14.45 2.26
CA PHE A 119 -9.77 14.11 3.65
C PHE A 119 -9.59 12.62 3.90
N ASP A 120 -9.21 12.30 5.14
CA ASP A 120 -9.14 10.93 5.60
C ASP A 120 -10.56 10.35 5.73
N ILE A 121 -10.83 9.28 4.98
CA ILE A 121 -12.09 8.55 5.01
C ILE A 121 -11.80 7.14 5.52
N GLU A 122 -12.49 6.77 6.59
CA GLU A 122 -12.34 5.49 7.26
C GLU A 122 -12.80 4.34 6.36
N ARG A 123 -12.05 3.23 6.42
CA ARG A 123 -12.33 2.02 5.65
C ARG A 123 -13.76 1.51 5.85
N ASP A 124 -14.25 1.50 7.08
CA ASP A 124 -15.59 0.99 7.39
C ASP A 124 -16.69 1.81 6.72
N VAL A 125 -16.51 3.14 6.64
CA VAL A 125 -17.47 4.05 6.00
C VAL A 125 -17.52 3.81 4.49
N ILE A 126 -16.35 3.62 3.86
CA ILE A 126 -16.23 3.29 2.44
C ILE A 126 -16.87 1.93 2.14
N LEU A 127 -16.58 0.91 2.97
CA LEU A 127 -17.11 -0.44 2.81
C LEU A 127 -18.64 -0.47 2.96
N GLN A 128 -19.17 0.20 3.99
CA GLN A 128 -20.61 0.33 4.18
C GLN A 128 -21.27 1.02 2.98
N LEU A 129 -20.70 2.12 2.48
CA LEU A 129 -21.23 2.82 1.30
C LEU A 129 -21.31 1.89 0.08
N LEU A 130 -20.26 1.10 -0.16
CA LEU A 130 -20.23 0.14 -1.25
C LEU A 130 -21.33 -0.91 -1.09
N GLN A 131 -21.44 -1.55 0.08
CA GLN A 131 -22.46 -2.58 0.36
C GLN A 131 -23.89 -2.03 0.24
N ILE A 132 -24.13 -0.83 0.78
CA ILE A 132 -25.44 -0.18 0.71
C ILE A 132 -25.78 0.15 -0.73
N SER A 133 -24.85 0.71 -1.51
CA SER A 133 -25.07 1.01 -2.93
C SER A 133 -25.44 -0.26 -3.71
N ILE A 134 -24.69 -1.37 -3.55
CA ILE A 134 -24.97 -2.64 -4.23
C ILE A 134 -26.36 -3.15 -3.87
N THR A 135 -26.70 -3.17 -2.58
CA THR A 135 -27.99 -3.72 -2.13
C THR A 135 -29.16 -2.84 -2.53
N SER A 136 -29.00 -1.51 -2.58
CA SER A 136 -30.04 -0.58 -3.03
C SER A 136 -30.29 -0.71 -4.53
N TYR A 137 -29.24 -0.70 -5.36
CA TYR A 137 -29.39 -0.88 -6.80
C TYR A 137 -29.94 -2.26 -7.18
N ARG A 138 -29.55 -3.32 -6.46
CA ARG A 138 -30.13 -4.67 -6.63
C ARG A 138 -31.62 -4.73 -6.28
N ARG A 139 -32.10 -3.90 -5.36
CA ARG A 139 -33.55 -3.80 -5.07
C ARG A 139 -34.26 -3.00 -6.15
N LEU A 140 -33.67 -1.89 -6.60
CA LEU A 140 -34.23 -1.04 -7.64
C LEU A 140 -34.39 -1.77 -8.97
N SER A 141 -33.46 -2.65 -9.33
CA SER A 141 -33.54 -3.44 -10.57
C SER A 141 -34.65 -4.50 -10.59
N LYS A 142 -35.22 -4.83 -9.42
CA LYS A 142 -36.36 -5.75 -9.32
C LYS A 142 -37.71 -5.07 -9.53
N ILE A 143 -37.76 -3.74 -9.56
CA ILE A 143 -39.01 -2.99 -9.72
C ILE A 143 -39.35 -2.93 -11.22
N PRO A 144 -40.49 -3.50 -11.65
CA PRO A 144 -40.90 -3.47 -13.06
C PRO A 144 -41.03 -2.04 -13.57
N GLY A 145 -40.51 -1.76 -14.77
CA GLY A 145 -40.54 -0.43 -15.40
C GLY A 145 -39.38 0.49 -15.04
N ASN A 146 -38.53 0.12 -14.08
CA ASN A 146 -37.30 0.83 -13.81
C ASN A 146 -36.21 0.28 -14.75
N GLN A 147 -35.73 1.10 -15.69
CA GLN A 147 -34.58 0.71 -16.52
C GLN A 147 -33.39 0.38 -15.61
N THR A 148 -32.62 -0.66 -15.94
CA THR A 148 -31.43 -1.08 -15.19
C THR A 148 -30.44 0.07 -15.14
N MET A 149 -30.49 0.83 -14.06
CA MET A 149 -29.55 1.92 -13.81
C MET A 149 -28.26 1.36 -13.25
N ALA A 150 -27.13 1.78 -13.82
CA ALA A 150 -25.82 1.38 -13.34
C ALA A 150 -25.55 1.99 -11.96
N ASN A 151 -24.94 1.20 -11.07
CA ASN A 151 -24.41 1.72 -9.81
C ASN A 151 -23.08 2.43 -10.11
N HIS A 152 -23.02 3.73 -9.87
CA HIS A 152 -21.83 4.54 -10.15
C HIS A 152 -20.81 4.55 -9.01
N ILE A 153 -21.17 4.08 -7.81
CA ILE A 153 -20.27 4.07 -6.65
C ILE A 153 -19.03 3.18 -6.89
N PRO A 154 -19.15 1.92 -7.35
CA PRO A 154 -17.97 1.11 -7.69
C PRO A 154 -17.10 1.75 -8.78
N GLY A 155 -17.72 2.40 -9.77
CA GLY A 155 -17.01 3.14 -10.81
C GLY A 155 -16.19 4.29 -10.24
N ALA A 156 -16.75 5.05 -9.30
CA ALA A 156 -16.03 6.12 -8.61
C ALA A 156 -14.81 5.62 -7.83
N PHE A 157 -14.87 4.42 -7.23
CA PHE A 157 -13.73 3.85 -6.52
C PHE A 157 -12.58 3.54 -7.50
N VAL A 158 -12.90 2.89 -8.62
CA VAL A 158 -11.91 2.57 -9.67
C VAL A 158 -11.34 3.86 -10.27
N ASP A 159 -12.18 4.85 -10.55
CA ASP A 159 -11.73 6.14 -11.09
C ASP A 159 -10.82 6.89 -10.13
N ILE A 160 -11.13 6.92 -8.82
CA ILE A 160 -10.27 7.53 -7.81
C ILE A 160 -8.92 6.81 -7.81
N VAL A 161 -8.92 5.48 -7.77
CA VAL A 161 -7.69 4.69 -7.76
C VAL A 161 -6.86 4.91 -9.03
N ASP A 162 -7.47 4.87 -10.21
CA ASP A 162 -6.80 5.11 -11.49
C ASP A 162 -6.19 6.52 -11.55
N ASN A 163 -6.92 7.54 -11.09
CA ASN A 163 -6.41 8.90 -11.05
C ASN A 163 -5.27 9.08 -10.03
N VAL A 164 -5.28 8.35 -8.90
CA VAL A 164 -4.16 8.35 -7.95
C VAL A 164 -2.95 7.66 -8.55
N PHE A 165 -3.11 6.50 -9.21
CA PHE A 165 -1.99 5.81 -9.88
C PHE A 165 -1.33 6.66 -10.95
N ARG A 166 -2.12 7.40 -11.74
CA ARG A 166 -1.61 8.31 -12.77
C ARG A 166 -1.12 9.65 -12.21
N ASN A 167 -1.06 9.82 -10.87
CA ASN A 167 -0.71 11.06 -10.19
C ASN A 167 -1.56 12.27 -10.64
N ARG A 168 -2.81 12.05 -11.10
CA ARG A 168 -3.74 13.11 -11.53
C ARG A 168 -4.46 13.76 -10.35
N ILE A 169 -4.71 12.97 -9.30
CA ILE A 169 -5.24 13.45 -8.03
C ILE A 169 -4.34 12.98 -6.90
N LYS A 170 -4.34 13.73 -5.81
CA LYS A 170 -3.75 13.31 -4.54
C LYS A 170 -4.86 12.73 -3.68
N SER A 171 -4.55 11.73 -2.88
CA SER A 171 -5.47 11.16 -1.90
C SER A 171 -4.68 10.86 -0.64
N PRO A 172 -5.24 11.11 0.56
CA PRO A 172 -4.61 10.72 1.80
C PRO A 172 -4.26 9.23 1.80
N PRO A 173 -3.05 8.83 2.22
CA PRO A 173 -2.59 7.45 2.08
C PRO A 173 -3.49 6.42 2.76
N ALA A 174 -4.07 6.75 3.92
CA ALA A 174 -4.98 5.87 4.65
C ALA A 174 -6.29 5.62 3.86
N THR A 175 -6.90 6.68 3.33
CA THR A 175 -8.07 6.60 2.44
C THR A 175 -7.78 5.77 1.20
N PHE A 176 -6.63 6.02 0.56
CA PHE A 176 -6.24 5.30 -0.64
C PHE A 176 -6.01 3.81 -0.38
N ALA A 177 -5.32 3.48 0.72
CA ALA A 177 -5.15 2.10 1.18
C ALA A 177 -6.51 1.42 1.41
N ALA A 178 -7.46 2.12 2.05
CA ALA A 178 -8.80 1.59 2.30
C ALA A 178 -9.56 1.26 1.00
N PHE A 179 -9.51 2.13 -0.02
CA PHE A 179 -10.09 1.83 -1.34
C PHE A 179 -9.49 0.57 -1.96
N LEU A 180 -8.16 0.46 -1.96
CA LEU A 180 -7.43 -0.68 -2.54
C LEU A 180 -7.71 -1.98 -1.79
N GLU A 181 -7.80 -1.95 -0.46
CA GLU A 181 -8.13 -3.13 0.34
C GLU A 181 -9.54 -3.63 0.06
N ILE A 182 -10.51 -2.73 -0.11
CA ILE A 182 -11.88 -3.08 -0.47
C ILE A 182 -11.94 -3.69 -1.89
N ILE A 183 -11.23 -3.09 -2.85
CA ILE A 183 -11.13 -3.62 -4.22
C ILE A 183 -10.48 -5.01 -4.21
N SER A 184 -9.34 -5.15 -3.55
CA SER A 184 -8.61 -6.42 -3.43
C SER A 184 -9.46 -7.51 -2.78
N SER A 185 -10.18 -7.19 -1.70
CA SER A 185 -11.07 -8.13 -1.00
C SER A 185 -12.22 -8.58 -1.90
N SER A 186 -12.84 -7.65 -2.65
CA SER A 186 -13.93 -7.96 -3.58
C SER A 186 -13.46 -8.86 -4.73
N MET A 187 -12.26 -8.60 -5.27
CA MET A 187 -11.65 -9.44 -6.31
C MET A 187 -11.34 -10.85 -5.79
N ALA A 188 -10.81 -10.98 -4.57
CA ALA A 188 -10.53 -12.28 -3.96
C ALA A 188 -11.81 -13.10 -3.73
N MET A 189 -12.90 -12.44 -3.33
CA MET A 189 -14.21 -13.07 -3.12
C MET A 189 -14.98 -13.32 -4.42
N LYS A 190 -14.47 -12.87 -5.59
CA LYS A 190 -15.15 -12.92 -6.89
C LYS A 190 -16.57 -12.31 -6.86
N GLU A 191 -16.75 -11.32 -5.99
CA GLU A 191 -17.94 -10.50 -5.99
C GLU A 191 -17.81 -9.60 -7.21
N ASN A 192 -18.61 -9.83 -8.27
CA ASN A 192 -18.57 -9.06 -9.53
C ASN A 192 -19.06 -7.60 -9.36
N VAL A 193 -18.57 -6.92 -8.32
CA VAL A 193 -18.87 -5.53 -7.95
C VAL A 193 -18.08 -4.57 -8.83
N PHE A 194 -16.82 -4.90 -9.09
CA PHE A 194 -15.93 -4.12 -9.93
C PHE A 194 -15.70 -4.83 -11.26
N THR A 195 -15.54 -4.07 -12.34
CA THR A 195 -15.17 -4.63 -13.64
C THR A 195 -13.70 -5.05 -13.60
N SER A 196 -13.43 -6.33 -13.87
CA SER A 196 -12.07 -6.89 -13.84
C SER A 196 -11.12 -6.14 -14.77
N GLU A 197 -11.59 -5.79 -15.98
CA GLU A 197 -10.79 -5.10 -17.00
C GLU A 197 -10.28 -3.72 -16.55
N GLY A 198 -11.13 -2.94 -15.86
CA GLY A 198 -10.75 -1.62 -15.36
C GLY A 198 -9.65 -1.71 -14.30
N ILE A 199 -9.82 -2.62 -13.34
CA ILE A 199 -8.83 -2.82 -12.28
C ILE A 199 -7.52 -3.40 -12.83
N ILE A 200 -7.58 -4.35 -13.77
CA ILE A 200 -6.39 -4.92 -14.41
C ILE A 200 -5.57 -3.82 -15.11
N THR A 201 -6.24 -2.95 -15.86
CA THR A 201 -5.59 -1.84 -16.57
C THR A 201 -4.95 -0.85 -15.59
N SER A 202 -5.68 -0.45 -14.54
CA SER A 202 -5.17 0.48 -13.53
C SER A 202 -4.04 -0.13 -12.69
N SER A 203 -4.04 -1.45 -12.45
CA SER A 203 -3.01 -2.13 -11.67
C SER A 203 -1.61 -2.01 -12.30
N LEU A 204 -1.51 -1.94 -13.63
CA LEU A 204 -0.24 -1.72 -14.31
C LEU A 204 0.35 -0.34 -14.02
N GLU A 205 -0.49 0.69 -13.89
CA GLU A 205 -0.06 2.03 -13.46
C GLU A 205 0.34 2.02 -11.97
N GLY A 206 -0.21 1.10 -11.19
CA GLY A 206 0.18 0.84 -9.80
C GLY A 206 1.66 0.46 -9.64
N LEU A 207 2.28 -0.18 -10.64
CA LEU A 207 3.72 -0.48 -10.62
C LEU A 207 4.55 0.80 -10.69
N SER A 208 4.20 1.71 -11.60
CA SER A 208 4.83 3.03 -11.72
C SER A 208 4.63 3.85 -10.44
N TYR A 209 3.43 3.78 -9.86
CA TYR A 209 3.13 4.43 -8.60
C TYR A 209 4.04 3.96 -7.45
N ILE A 210 4.23 2.64 -7.26
CA ILE A 210 5.13 2.11 -6.23
C ILE A 210 6.58 2.48 -6.55
N SER A 211 6.97 2.54 -7.83
CA SER A 211 8.33 2.93 -8.22
C SER A 211 8.62 4.40 -7.87
N ASP A 212 7.76 5.30 -8.34
CA ASP A 212 8.11 6.70 -8.53
C ASP A 212 7.48 7.64 -7.49
N ARG A 213 6.47 7.21 -6.74
CA ARG A 213 5.77 8.10 -5.80
C ARG A 213 6.70 8.55 -4.66
N LEU A 214 6.77 9.87 -4.51
CA LEU A 214 7.28 10.57 -3.33
C LEU A 214 6.10 11.20 -2.59
N PRO A 215 5.89 10.86 -1.30
CA PRO A 215 4.89 11.53 -0.47
C PRO A 215 5.13 13.04 -0.35
N ASP A 216 4.05 13.81 -0.16
CA ASP A 216 4.13 15.22 0.19
C ASP A 216 4.56 15.35 1.66
N GLY A 217 5.86 15.30 1.93
CA GLY A 217 6.43 15.49 3.26
C GLY A 217 7.11 14.24 3.83
N VAL A 218 6.91 14.00 5.13
CA VAL A 218 7.54 12.86 5.83
C VAL A 218 6.82 11.58 5.46
N TYR A 219 7.59 10.56 5.06
CA TYR A 219 7.05 9.24 4.79
C TYR A 219 6.46 8.61 6.05
N THR A 220 5.16 8.30 6.00
CA THR A 220 4.41 7.76 7.14
C THR A 220 4.15 6.26 6.99
N ASP A 221 3.67 5.63 8.07
CA ASP A 221 3.23 4.24 8.04
C ASP A 221 2.00 4.07 7.12
N ALA A 222 1.20 5.12 6.96
CA ALA A 222 0.08 5.12 6.02
C ALA A 222 0.54 5.10 4.56
N ASP A 223 1.65 5.77 4.21
CA ASP A 223 2.25 5.68 2.87
C ASP A 223 2.75 4.27 2.57
N PHE A 224 3.38 3.62 3.55
CA PHE A 224 3.82 2.23 3.43
C PHE A 224 2.64 1.29 3.20
N ASN A 225 1.59 1.42 4.02
CA ASN A 225 0.40 0.59 3.91
C ASN A 225 -0.35 0.82 2.60
N ALA A 226 -0.34 2.06 2.07
CA ALA A 226 -0.85 2.36 0.74
C ALA A 226 -0.06 1.59 -0.34
N ASN A 227 1.27 1.68 -0.35
CA ASN A 227 2.10 0.93 -1.31
C ASN A 227 1.89 -0.58 -1.21
N LEU A 228 1.75 -1.10 0.02
CA LEU A 228 1.45 -2.51 0.25
C LEU A 228 0.05 -2.88 -0.28
N ALA A 229 -0.96 -2.03 -0.10
CA ALA A 229 -2.30 -2.26 -0.63
C ALA A 229 -2.31 -2.22 -2.18
N VAL A 230 -1.48 -1.37 -2.80
CA VAL A 230 -1.29 -1.37 -4.26
C VAL A 230 -0.72 -2.70 -4.72
N ALA A 231 0.32 -3.19 -4.04
CA ALA A 231 0.90 -4.49 -4.34
C ALA A 231 -0.09 -5.65 -4.16
N LYS A 232 -0.99 -5.60 -3.18
CA LYS A 232 -2.08 -6.58 -3.03
C LYS A 232 -3.05 -6.56 -4.21
N VAL A 233 -3.45 -5.38 -4.69
CA VAL A 233 -4.33 -5.25 -5.86
C VAL A 233 -3.64 -5.77 -7.12
N ILE A 234 -2.35 -5.44 -7.34
CA ILE A 234 -1.57 -5.95 -8.47
C ILE A 234 -1.50 -7.48 -8.47
N MET A 235 -1.15 -8.08 -7.32
CA MET A 235 -1.07 -9.54 -7.20
C MET A 235 -2.43 -10.20 -7.42
N GLN A 236 -3.51 -9.61 -6.90
CA GLN A 236 -4.87 -10.13 -7.15
C GLN A 236 -5.29 -9.98 -8.61
N ALA A 237 -4.86 -8.92 -9.30
CA ALA A 237 -5.10 -8.73 -10.72
C ALA A 237 -4.34 -9.79 -11.56
N ILE A 238 -3.08 -10.08 -11.21
CA ILE A 238 -2.29 -11.17 -11.80
C ILE A 238 -2.96 -12.53 -11.60
N ASN A 239 -3.52 -12.77 -10.41
CA ASN A 239 -4.22 -14.01 -10.12
C ASN A 239 -5.47 -14.19 -10.98
N ASN A 240 -6.16 -13.09 -11.30
CA ASN A 240 -7.36 -13.09 -12.11
C ASN A 240 -7.06 -13.11 -13.62
N ASP A 241 -5.94 -12.52 -14.06
CA ASP A 241 -5.48 -12.52 -15.44
C ASP A 241 -3.96 -12.73 -15.54
N HIS A 242 -3.56 -13.97 -15.84
CA HIS A 242 -2.16 -14.34 -16.00
C HIS A 242 -1.45 -13.59 -17.14
N ARG A 243 -2.18 -12.98 -18.08
CA ARG A 243 -1.56 -12.15 -19.15
C ARG A 243 -0.84 -10.95 -18.57
N MET A 244 -1.22 -10.49 -17.38
CA MET A 244 -0.50 -9.42 -16.68
C MET A 244 0.95 -9.78 -16.39
N LEU A 245 1.26 -11.07 -16.15
CA LEU A 245 2.66 -11.50 -15.98
C LEU A 245 3.48 -11.35 -17.25
N ALA A 246 2.86 -11.46 -18.43
CA ALA A 246 3.54 -11.21 -19.70
C ALA A 246 3.78 -9.70 -19.90
N VAL A 247 2.80 -8.86 -19.54
CA VAL A 247 2.94 -7.40 -19.63
C VAL A 247 3.98 -6.88 -18.62
N MET A 248 4.00 -7.46 -17.42
CA MET A 248 5.08 -7.23 -16.49
C MET A 248 6.39 -7.71 -17.10
N SER A 249 6.47 -8.91 -17.68
CA SER A 249 7.67 -9.46 -18.35
C SER A 249 8.31 -8.52 -19.37
N ASP A 250 7.50 -7.82 -20.17
CA ASP A 250 8.01 -6.89 -21.19
C ASP A 250 8.59 -5.60 -20.57
N LYS A 251 8.07 -5.20 -19.41
CA LYS A 251 8.55 -4.05 -18.62
C LYS A 251 9.57 -4.46 -17.53
N GLU A 252 9.70 -5.75 -17.25
CA GLU A 252 10.35 -6.33 -16.05
C GLU A 252 11.87 -6.16 -16.02
N SER A 253 12.51 -5.94 -17.17
CA SER A 253 13.92 -5.56 -17.22
C SER A 253 14.20 -4.20 -16.54
N THR A 254 13.17 -3.46 -16.15
CA THR A 254 13.27 -2.12 -15.54
C THR A 254 12.62 -1.99 -14.16
N LEU A 255 11.93 -3.02 -13.64
CA LEU A 255 11.25 -2.88 -12.34
C LEU A 255 12.29 -2.77 -11.21
N PRO A 256 12.22 -1.72 -10.38
CA PRO A 256 13.16 -1.56 -9.28
C PRO A 256 12.91 -2.61 -8.21
N LEU A 257 13.98 -2.99 -7.51
CA LEU A 257 13.94 -3.99 -6.43
C LEU A 257 12.90 -3.66 -5.34
N ARG A 258 12.67 -2.37 -5.10
CA ARG A 258 11.62 -1.85 -4.21
C ARG A 258 10.23 -2.40 -4.57
N VAL A 259 9.85 -2.40 -5.85
CA VAL A 259 8.53 -2.88 -6.30
C VAL A 259 8.42 -4.37 -6.04
N TRP A 260 9.46 -5.15 -6.38
CA TRP A 260 9.52 -6.57 -6.09
C TRP A 260 9.36 -6.89 -4.59
N ASN A 261 10.00 -6.10 -3.71
CA ASN A 261 9.86 -6.26 -2.27
C ASN A 261 8.41 -6.05 -1.79
N PHE A 262 7.70 -5.05 -2.32
CA PHE A 262 6.28 -4.88 -2.01
C PHE A 262 5.40 -6.01 -2.53
N LEU A 263 5.67 -6.55 -3.73
CA LEU A 263 4.93 -7.69 -4.29
C LEU A 263 5.17 -8.98 -3.48
N LEU A 264 6.42 -9.25 -3.09
CA LEU A 264 6.75 -10.41 -2.24
C LEU A 264 6.10 -10.28 -0.87
N LEU A 265 6.23 -9.11 -0.24
CA LEU A 265 5.65 -8.84 1.07
C LEU A 265 4.11 -8.94 1.04
N SER A 266 3.47 -8.46 -0.03
CA SER A 266 2.01 -8.55 -0.13
C SER A 266 1.53 -10.00 -0.15
N VAL A 267 2.19 -10.87 -0.94
CA VAL A 267 1.86 -12.30 -1.02
C VAL A 267 2.12 -13.05 0.29
N LEU A 268 3.21 -12.72 0.99
CA LEU A 268 3.52 -13.32 2.29
C LEU A 268 2.46 -12.95 3.34
N ILE A 269 1.99 -11.70 3.36
CA ILE A 269 0.98 -11.24 4.31
C ILE A 269 -0.40 -11.81 4.00
N THR A 270 -0.78 -11.88 2.71
CA THR A 270 -2.11 -12.37 2.32
C THR A 270 -2.19 -13.88 2.18
N GLU A 271 -1.04 -14.55 2.21
CA GLU A 271 -0.94 -15.99 2.20
C GLU A 271 -1.52 -16.64 0.91
N TRP A 272 -1.48 -15.92 -0.23
CA TRP A 272 -2.03 -16.36 -1.51
C TRP A 272 -1.11 -17.35 -2.24
N ASP A 273 -1.43 -18.65 -2.18
CA ASP A 273 -0.58 -19.71 -2.72
C ASP A 273 -0.39 -19.65 -4.25
N GLU A 274 -1.44 -19.34 -5.01
CA GLU A 274 -1.37 -19.18 -6.47
C GLU A 274 -0.42 -18.04 -6.86
N CYS A 275 -0.55 -16.89 -6.19
CA CYS A 275 0.33 -15.74 -6.36
C CYS A 275 1.78 -16.04 -5.96
N ALA A 276 1.98 -16.83 -4.90
CA ALA A 276 3.30 -17.28 -4.47
C ALA A 276 4.00 -18.13 -5.54
N LEU A 277 3.25 -19.03 -6.18
CA LEU A 277 3.76 -19.83 -7.31
C LEU A 277 4.07 -18.96 -8.54
N HIS A 278 3.26 -17.95 -8.83
CA HIS A 278 3.55 -17.00 -9.91
C HIS A 278 4.83 -16.20 -9.67
N LEU A 279 5.03 -15.72 -8.43
CA LEU A 279 6.29 -15.07 -8.05
C LEU A 279 7.46 -16.04 -8.16
N TRP A 280 7.33 -17.26 -7.65
CA TRP A 280 8.35 -18.31 -7.79
C TRP A 280 8.80 -18.53 -9.24
N ASN A 281 7.85 -18.68 -10.15
CA ASN A 281 8.13 -18.83 -11.59
C ASN A 281 8.80 -17.60 -12.22
N SER A 282 8.77 -16.46 -11.53
CA SER A 282 9.40 -15.20 -11.93
C SER A 282 10.78 -14.98 -11.29
N LEU A 283 11.32 -15.94 -10.53
CA LEU A 283 12.62 -15.84 -9.83
C LEU A 283 13.76 -15.44 -10.77
N GLY A 284 13.87 -16.04 -11.96
CA GLY A 284 14.94 -15.71 -12.90
C GLY A 284 14.92 -14.25 -13.36
N ARG A 285 13.73 -13.64 -13.46
CA ARG A 285 13.58 -12.24 -13.85
C ARG A 285 13.88 -11.29 -12.70
N PHE A 286 13.38 -11.64 -11.51
CA PHE A 286 13.77 -10.97 -10.27
C PHE A 286 15.29 -10.99 -10.09
N SER A 287 15.95 -12.14 -10.33
CA SER A 287 17.41 -12.32 -10.22
C SER A 287 18.17 -11.32 -11.10
N GLY A 288 17.67 -11.05 -12.31
CA GLY A 288 18.21 -10.01 -13.19
C GLY A 288 18.13 -8.61 -12.59
N ALA A 289 16.96 -8.21 -12.07
CA ALA A 289 16.77 -6.90 -11.42
C ALA A 289 17.61 -6.77 -10.13
N TYR A 290 17.70 -7.84 -9.35
CA TYR A 290 18.51 -7.93 -8.14
C TYR A 290 20.01 -7.80 -8.44
N THR A 291 20.49 -8.52 -9.45
CA THR A 291 21.88 -8.47 -9.90
C THR A 291 22.23 -7.09 -10.45
N ALA A 292 21.35 -6.48 -11.25
CA ALA A 292 21.55 -5.12 -11.73
C ALA A 292 21.63 -4.10 -10.58
N ALA A 293 20.74 -4.20 -9.59
CA ALA A 293 20.76 -3.32 -8.42
C ALA A 293 22.04 -3.48 -7.60
N THR A 294 22.48 -4.71 -7.35
CA THR A 294 23.67 -5.01 -6.55
C THR A 294 24.98 -4.69 -7.27
N GLN A 295 25.06 -4.93 -8.58
CA GLN A 295 26.25 -4.59 -9.38
C GLN A 295 26.53 -3.09 -9.43
N ARG A 296 25.49 -2.23 -9.41
CA ARG A 296 25.65 -0.77 -9.37
C ARG A 296 26.40 -0.28 -8.12
N LEU A 297 26.40 -1.06 -7.04
CA LEU A 297 27.13 -0.71 -5.80
C LEU A 297 28.64 -0.89 -5.94
N ILE A 298 29.09 -1.77 -6.84
CA ILE A 298 30.50 -2.16 -6.98
C ILE A 298 31.18 -1.42 -8.15
N MET A 299 30.41 -0.91 -9.12
CA MET A 299 30.92 -0.29 -10.35
C MET A 299 31.13 1.23 -10.21
N PRO A 300 32.31 1.78 -10.55
CA PRO A 300 32.52 3.23 -10.66
C PRO A 300 31.63 3.84 -11.76
N PRO A 301 31.11 5.07 -11.59
CA PRO A 301 31.32 6.02 -10.50
C PRO A 301 30.35 5.86 -9.31
N HIS A 302 29.46 4.87 -9.34
CA HIS A 302 28.46 4.62 -8.31
C HIS A 302 29.10 3.86 -7.15
N ASN A 303 29.88 4.57 -6.34
CA ASN A 303 30.53 3.98 -5.19
C ASN A 303 29.53 3.76 -4.04
N ILE A 304 29.77 2.72 -3.24
CA ILE A 304 29.09 2.40 -1.98
C ILE A 304 29.06 3.57 -0.95
N THR A 305 29.78 4.65 -1.21
CA THR A 305 29.80 5.88 -0.39
C THR A 305 28.59 6.79 -0.61
N THR A 306 27.72 6.51 -1.58
CA THR A 306 26.51 7.32 -1.81
C THR A 306 25.47 7.08 -0.71
N ASP A 307 24.71 8.12 -0.36
CA ASP A 307 23.57 8.00 0.59
C ASP A 307 22.58 6.91 0.14
N THR A 308 22.44 6.70 -1.17
CA THR A 308 21.57 5.69 -1.80
C THR A 308 22.08 4.26 -1.68
N ALA A 309 23.39 4.05 -1.55
CA ALA A 309 23.97 2.71 -1.47
C ALA A 309 23.45 1.92 -0.27
N SER A 310 23.31 2.60 0.87
CA SER A 310 22.72 1.99 2.08
C SER A 310 21.31 1.46 1.83
N ILE A 311 20.46 2.23 1.14
CA ILE A 311 19.08 1.86 0.82
C ILE A 311 19.03 0.67 -0.14
N GLU A 312 19.91 0.64 -1.14
CA GLU A 312 19.99 -0.48 -2.08
C GLU A 312 20.46 -1.77 -1.41
N ILE A 313 21.47 -1.69 -0.52
CA ILE A 313 21.94 -2.84 0.28
C ILE A 313 20.80 -3.39 1.13
N HIS A 314 20.10 -2.54 1.88
CA HIS A 314 18.99 -3.02 2.71
C HIS A 314 17.85 -3.60 1.87
N ASN A 315 17.52 -3.01 0.71
CA ASN A 315 16.53 -3.57 -0.19
C ASN A 315 16.93 -4.94 -0.74
N ALA A 316 18.22 -5.16 -1.06
CA ALA A 316 18.75 -6.46 -1.46
C ALA A 316 18.59 -7.49 -0.34
N VAL A 317 18.95 -7.10 0.89
CA VAL A 317 18.81 -7.98 2.06
C VAL A 317 17.35 -8.34 2.31
N ILE A 318 16.46 -7.34 2.31
CA ILE A 318 15.01 -7.56 2.47
C ILE A 318 14.51 -8.50 1.39
N ALA A 319 14.91 -8.30 0.14
CA ALA A 319 14.47 -9.15 -0.96
C ALA A 319 14.89 -10.61 -0.76
N LEU A 320 16.16 -10.86 -0.41
CA LEU A 320 16.65 -12.20 -0.11
C LEU A 320 15.87 -12.84 1.05
N LYS A 321 15.62 -12.08 2.14
CA LYS A 321 14.83 -12.55 3.28
C LYS A 321 13.40 -12.92 2.86
N LEU A 322 12.73 -12.05 2.11
CA LEU A 322 11.36 -12.27 1.63
C LEU A 322 11.28 -13.51 0.71
N TRP A 323 12.25 -13.71 -0.18
CA TRP A 323 12.30 -14.90 -1.03
C TRP A 323 12.45 -16.19 -0.22
N LEU A 324 13.33 -16.20 0.78
CA LEU A 324 13.49 -17.37 1.66
C LEU A 324 12.20 -17.68 2.43
N LEU A 325 11.50 -16.66 2.92
CA LEU A 325 10.18 -16.81 3.55
C LEU A 325 9.12 -17.30 2.55
N LEU A 326 9.17 -16.86 1.30
CA LEU A 326 8.23 -17.29 0.27
C LEU A 326 8.37 -18.79 0.01
N ILE A 327 9.60 -19.30 -0.10
CA ILE A 327 9.86 -20.74 -0.24
C ILE A 327 9.34 -21.51 0.97
N GLN A 328 9.60 -21.00 2.17
CA GLN A 328 9.09 -21.62 3.39
C GLN A 328 7.55 -21.72 3.35
N GLN A 329 6.84 -20.66 2.96
CA GLN A 329 5.39 -20.67 2.82
C GLN A 329 4.92 -21.71 1.79
N ILE A 330 5.51 -21.69 0.59
CA ILE A 330 5.14 -22.60 -0.51
C ILE A 330 5.37 -24.07 -0.12
N CYS A 331 6.50 -24.38 0.53
CA CYS A 331 6.83 -25.73 0.98
C CYS A 331 5.97 -26.20 2.16
N ASN A 332 5.70 -25.33 3.14
CA ASN A 332 4.92 -25.69 4.34
C ASN A 332 3.46 -26.00 4.01
N LYS A 333 2.86 -25.26 3.07
CA LYS A 333 1.44 -25.41 2.70
C LYS A 333 1.14 -26.57 1.74
N GLN A 334 2.16 -27.35 1.36
CA GLN A 334 2.06 -28.36 0.30
C GLN A 334 1.58 -27.79 -1.05
N ALA A 335 1.66 -26.48 -1.28
CA ALA A 335 1.25 -25.85 -2.55
C ALA A 335 2.03 -26.42 -3.75
N LEU A 336 3.25 -26.92 -3.54
CA LEU A 336 4.06 -27.61 -4.54
C LEU A 336 3.49 -28.98 -4.97
N SER A 337 2.57 -29.58 -4.20
CA SER A 337 2.00 -30.88 -4.55
C SER A 337 1.06 -30.83 -5.77
N SER A 338 0.59 -29.64 -6.16
CA SER A 338 -0.25 -29.42 -7.34
C SER A 338 0.54 -29.11 -8.61
N VAL A 339 1.87 -28.85 -8.53
CA VAL A 339 2.70 -28.49 -9.69
C VAL A 339 3.50 -29.71 -10.17
N PRO A 340 3.22 -30.25 -11.37
CA PRO A 340 3.96 -31.38 -11.92
C PRO A 340 5.46 -31.06 -12.08
N GLY A 341 6.34 -31.98 -11.70
CA GLY A 341 7.79 -31.89 -11.95
C GLY A 341 8.62 -31.17 -10.89
N HIS A 342 8.02 -30.61 -9.84
CA HIS A 342 8.78 -29.99 -8.74
C HIS A 342 8.96 -31.00 -7.61
N SER A 343 10.21 -31.37 -7.32
CA SER A 343 10.53 -32.17 -6.13
C SER A 343 10.08 -31.42 -4.89
N ARG A 344 9.42 -32.11 -3.93
CA ARG A 344 9.04 -31.62 -2.59
C ARG A 344 10.24 -31.19 -1.71
N ASP A 345 11.42 -31.07 -2.30
CA ASP A 345 12.65 -30.79 -1.58
C ASP A 345 12.77 -29.30 -1.31
N ARG A 346 12.35 -28.90 -0.10
CA ARG A 346 12.53 -27.54 0.42
C ARG A 346 13.99 -27.10 0.30
N ASP A 347 14.94 -27.99 0.59
CA ASP A 347 16.36 -27.66 0.50
C ASP A 347 16.76 -27.38 -0.96
N GLY A 348 16.16 -28.07 -1.92
CA GLY A 348 16.34 -27.82 -3.35
C GLY A 348 15.84 -26.43 -3.76
N CYS A 349 14.64 -26.05 -3.34
CA CYS A 349 14.08 -24.71 -3.62
C CYS A 349 14.87 -23.59 -2.94
N GLU A 350 15.24 -23.77 -1.67
CA GLU A 350 16.08 -22.81 -0.94
C GLU A 350 17.45 -22.64 -1.63
N LYS A 351 18.09 -23.75 -2.05
CA LYS A 351 19.35 -23.70 -2.82
C LYS A 351 19.20 -23.01 -4.16
N ALA A 352 18.07 -23.17 -4.85
CA ALA A 352 17.82 -22.48 -6.11
C ALA A 352 17.75 -20.96 -5.93
N VAL A 353 16.99 -20.47 -4.93
CA VAL A 353 17.00 -19.04 -4.56
C VAL A 353 18.41 -18.58 -4.19
N TRP A 354 19.09 -19.38 -3.38
CA TRP A 354 20.43 -19.06 -2.88
C TRP A 354 21.43 -18.91 -4.02
N ASN A 355 21.46 -19.85 -4.96
CA ASN A 355 22.39 -19.84 -6.09
C ASN A 355 22.17 -18.65 -7.03
N GLU A 356 20.94 -18.13 -7.11
CA GLU A 356 20.63 -16.95 -7.92
C GLU A 356 20.97 -15.64 -7.18
N LEU A 357 20.61 -15.51 -5.90
CA LEU A 357 20.62 -14.23 -5.19
C LEU A 357 21.84 -14.02 -4.29
N TRP A 358 22.49 -15.08 -3.82
CA TRP A 358 23.66 -14.96 -2.97
C TRP A 358 24.90 -14.46 -3.70
N PRO A 359 25.27 -14.95 -4.91
CA PRO A 359 26.53 -14.55 -5.53
C PRO A 359 26.70 -13.04 -5.76
N PRO A 360 25.68 -12.28 -6.20
CA PRO A 360 25.80 -10.82 -6.29
C PRO A 360 26.01 -10.15 -4.92
N MET A 361 25.38 -10.67 -3.86
CA MET A 361 25.57 -10.18 -2.50
C MET A 361 26.97 -10.50 -1.96
N GLU A 362 27.46 -11.71 -2.23
CA GLU A 362 28.81 -12.13 -1.89
C GLU A 362 29.86 -11.22 -2.52
N GLN A 363 29.66 -10.78 -3.77
CA GLN A 363 30.55 -9.82 -4.41
C GLN A 363 30.60 -8.47 -3.68
N ILE A 364 29.46 -7.97 -3.17
CA ILE A 364 29.42 -6.76 -2.34
C ILE A 364 30.22 -6.96 -1.05
N ILE A 365 30.09 -8.12 -0.42
CA ILE A 365 30.81 -8.44 0.82
C ILE A 365 32.31 -8.53 0.56
N VAL A 366 32.73 -9.26 -0.47
CA VAL A 366 34.14 -9.37 -0.87
C VAL A 366 34.72 -8.00 -1.22
N PHE A 367 33.96 -7.16 -1.93
CA PHE A 367 34.34 -5.78 -2.18
C PHE A 367 34.53 -5.01 -0.86
N SER A 368 33.57 -5.08 0.07
CA SER A 368 33.63 -4.42 1.37
C SER A 368 34.86 -4.80 2.19
N ILE A 369 35.30 -6.07 2.09
CA ILE A 369 36.50 -6.58 2.75
C ILE A 369 37.76 -5.97 2.12
N ARG A 370 37.81 -5.83 0.79
CA ARG A 370 38.96 -5.23 0.08
C ARG A 370 39.12 -3.74 0.36
N VAL A 371 38.01 -3.01 0.41
CA VAL A 371 38.02 -1.57 0.73
C VAL A 371 37.93 -1.29 2.22
N ALA A 372 37.99 -2.33 3.06
CA ALA A 372 37.84 -2.21 4.50
C ALA A 372 38.83 -1.22 5.09
N GLU A 373 40.02 -1.09 4.51
CA GLU A 373 41.07 -0.22 5.01
C GLU A 373 40.77 1.28 4.90
N LEU A 374 39.87 1.66 4.00
CA LEU A 374 39.58 3.04 3.64
C LEU A 374 38.50 3.65 4.55
N GLU A 375 38.79 4.81 5.13
CA GLU A 375 37.88 5.48 6.09
C GLU A 375 36.54 5.89 5.47
N GLU A 376 36.54 6.28 4.19
CA GLU A 376 35.34 6.74 3.48
C GLU A 376 34.26 5.65 3.33
N PHE A 377 34.64 4.38 3.42
CA PHE A 377 33.73 3.24 3.26
C PHE A 377 33.22 2.66 4.58
N GLN A 378 33.66 3.17 5.74
CA GLN A 378 33.38 2.50 7.01
C GLN A 378 31.89 2.32 7.26
N ALA A 379 31.08 3.38 7.20
CA ALA A 379 29.65 3.29 7.52
C ALA A 379 28.90 2.26 6.64
N PRO A 380 29.06 2.25 5.31
CA PRO A 380 28.48 1.21 4.46
C PRO A 380 29.01 -0.21 4.75
N ILE A 381 30.29 -0.38 5.07
CA ILE A 381 30.86 -1.68 5.43
C ILE A 381 30.15 -2.25 6.67
N ILE A 382 29.91 -1.43 7.69
CA ILE A 382 29.18 -1.86 8.90
C ILE A 382 27.79 -2.38 8.53
N ILE A 383 27.09 -1.69 7.62
CA ILE A 383 25.76 -2.09 7.14
C ILE A 383 25.83 -3.43 6.41
N ILE A 384 26.81 -3.61 5.52
CA ILE A 384 27.00 -4.86 4.77
C ILE A 384 27.27 -6.02 5.74
N TRP A 385 28.19 -5.84 6.69
CA TRP A 385 28.53 -6.88 7.66
C TRP A 385 27.39 -7.20 8.62
N GLN A 386 26.64 -6.19 9.06
CA GLN A 386 25.42 -6.40 9.84
C GLN A 386 24.39 -7.21 9.04
N SER A 387 24.23 -6.88 7.75
CA SER A 387 23.31 -7.57 6.86
C SER A 387 23.64 -9.06 6.70
N VAL A 388 24.95 -9.41 6.63
CA VAL A 388 25.41 -10.80 6.61
C VAL A 388 24.97 -11.55 7.88
N ILE A 389 25.15 -10.91 9.05
CA ILE A 389 24.75 -11.48 10.33
C ILE A 389 23.24 -11.70 10.37
N ASP A 390 22.44 -10.74 9.89
CA ASP A 390 20.98 -10.83 9.89
C ASP A 390 20.48 -11.93 8.96
N ILE A 391 21.11 -12.11 7.78
CA ILE A 391 20.80 -13.22 6.86
C ILE A 391 21.13 -14.56 7.52
N LEU A 392 22.30 -14.67 8.17
CA LEU A 392 22.68 -15.89 8.85
C LEU A 392 21.70 -16.24 9.98
N GLN A 393 21.32 -15.24 10.77
CA GLN A 393 20.30 -15.40 11.80
C GLN A 393 18.99 -15.90 11.19
N LEU A 394 18.50 -15.29 10.12
CA LEU A 394 17.30 -15.77 9.43
C LEU A 394 17.44 -17.24 9.00
N LEU A 395 18.54 -17.61 8.33
CA LEU A 395 18.77 -18.98 7.87
C LEU A 395 18.76 -19.99 9.04
N ARG A 396 19.33 -19.62 10.19
CA ARG A 396 19.29 -20.42 11.42
C ARG A 396 17.86 -20.57 11.95
N HIS A 397 17.09 -19.48 12.02
CA HIS A 397 15.69 -19.54 12.45
C HIS A 397 14.83 -20.39 11.50
N LEU A 398 15.12 -20.32 10.20
CA LEU A 398 14.48 -21.16 9.19
C LEU A 398 14.92 -22.63 9.24
N ARG A 399 15.95 -22.95 10.04
CA ARG A 399 16.62 -24.26 10.08
C ARG A 399 17.13 -24.71 8.70
N SER A 400 17.55 -23.74 7.89
CA SER A 400 18.06 -23.99 6.55
C SER A 400 19.46 -24.59 6.61
N SER A 401 19.73 -25.60 5.78
CA SER A 401 21.08 -26.15 5.60
C SER A 401 22.08 -25.14 5.02
N LEU A 402 21.57 -24.05 4.42
CA LEU A 402 22.38 -22.95 3.88
C LEU A 402 23.19 -22.23 4.96
N ALA A 403 22.73 -22.23 6.22
CA ALA A 403 23.45 -21.61 7.33
C ALA A 403 24.83 -22.25 7.60
N LEU A 404 25.04 -23.48 7.11
CA LEU A 404 26.28 -24.25 7.30
C LEU A 404 27.19 -24.23 6.07
N GLN A 405 26.91 -23.40 5.07
CA GLN A 405 27.75 -23.34 3.87
C GLN A 405 29.18 -22.85 4.20
N PRO A 406 30.22 -23.48 3.64
CA PRO A 406 31.62 -23.08 3.88
C PRO A 406 31.93 -21.63 3.47
N SER A 407 31.23 -21.09 2.47
CA SER A 407 31.38 -19.71 2.01
C SER A 407 31.07 -18.70 3.12
N PHE A 408 30.01 -18.93 3.89
CA PHE A 408 29.67 -18.10 5.05
C PHE A 408 30.74 -18.12 6.13
N ILE A 409 31.24 -19.31 6.48
CA ILE A 409 32.27 -19.46 7.51
C ILE A 409 33.54 -18.71 7.08
N THR A 410 33.93 -18.87 5.81
CA THR A 410 35.09 -18.18 5.22
C THR A 410 34.92 -16.66 5.26
N ILE A 411 33.73 -16.15 4.91
CA ILE A 411 33.42 -14.71 4.97
C ILE A 411 33.48 -14.19 6.40
N LEU A 412 32.88 -14.90 7.35
CA LEU A 412 32.89 -14.49 8.76
C LEU A 412 34.32 -14.50 9.32
N ASP A 413 35.15 -15.47 8.92
CA ASP A 413 36.55 -15.56 9.38
C ASP A 413 37.35 -14.37 8.84
N GLN A 414 37.14 -14.02 7.57
CA GLN A 414 37.71 -12.83 6.97
C GLN A 414 37.27 -11.56 7.69
N ILE A 415 35.97 -11.37 7.93
CA ILE A 415 35.46 -10.20 8.67
C ILE A 415 36.06 -10.13 10.09
N LYS A 416 36.15 -11.28 10.79
CA LYS A 416 36.72 -11.38 12.14
C LYS A 416 38.21 -10.99 12.16
N SER A 417 38.96 -11.40 11.13
CA SER A 417 40.39 -11.11 11.01
C SER A 417 40.72 -9.62 10.86
N LEU A 418 39.78 -8.82 10.36
CA LEU A 418 39.99 -7.39 10.07
C LEU A 418 40.09 -6.50 11.33
N LYS A 419 39.93 -7.05 12.55
CA LYS A 419 40.10 -6.36 13.86
C LYS A 419 39.56 -4.91 13.92
N ARG A 420 38.41 -4.63 13.30
CA ARG A 420 37.81 -3.28 13.23
C ARG A 420 36.66 -3.12 14.20
N GLY A 421 36.93 -2.37 15.28
CA GLY A 421 35.94 -1.90 16.25
C GLY A 421 35.33 -3.00 17.11
N ASP A 422 35.31 -2.77 18.43
CA ASP A 422 34.79 -3.75 19.40
C ASP A 422 33.32 -4.11 19.11
N VAL A 423 32.52 -3.18 18.59
CA VAL A 423 31.09 -3.39 18.34
C VAL A 423 30.83 -4.46 17.27
N ILE A 424 31.53 -4.42 16.13
CA ILE A 424 31.31 -5.39 15.05
C ILE A 424 31.98 -6.71 15.40
N SER A 425 33.18 -6.66 15.97
CA SER A 425 33.87 -7.86 16.46
C SER A 425 33.01 -8.65 17.46
N ASN A 426 32.34 -7.94 18.38
CA ASN A 426 31.40 -8.55 19.32
C ASN A 426 30.16 -9.14 18.63
N LYS A 427 29.58 -8.44 17.64
CA LYS A 427 28.43 -8.94 16.89
C LYS A 427 28.78 -10.15 16.02
N VAL A 428 29.94 -10.14 15.36
CA VAL A 428 30.46 -11.27 14.59
C VAL A 428 30.73 -12.45 15.52
N SER A 429 31.35 -12.22 16.68
CA SER A 429 31.56 -13.27 17.69
C SER A 429 30.23 -13.87 18.17
N ARG A 430 29.21 -13.04 18.45
CA ARG A 430 27.86 -13.53 18.74
C ARG A 430 27.25 -14.30 17.57
N ALA A 431 27.47 -13.89 16.33
CA ALA A 431 27.00 -14.63 15.16
C ALA A 431 27.64 -16.03 15.06
N TYR A 432 28.93 -16.16 15.42
CA TYR A 432 29.57 -17.46 15.61
C TYR A 432 28.94 -18.28 16.75
N ASP A 433 28.66 -17.64 17.88
CA ASP A 433 28.00 -18.31 19.00
C ASP A 433 26.60 -18.81 18.58
N LEU A 434 25.87 -18.06 17.74
CA LEU A 434 24.58 -18.45 17.18
C LEU A 434 24.66 -19.61 16.17
N LEU A 435 25.81 -19.85 15.55
CA LEU A 435 26.03 -21.05 14.72
C LEU A 435 26.09 -22.32 15.59
N THR A 436 26.58 -22.19 16.82
CA THR A 436 26.78 -23.33 17.75
C THR A 436 25.62 -23.50 18.71
N THR A 437 24.88 -22.43 19.01
CA THR A 437 23.75 -22.44 19.93
C THR A 437 22.45 -22.78 19.21
N ASP A 438 21.64 -23.69 19.78
CA ASP A 438 20.30 -23.98 19.27
C ASP A 438 19.39 -22.77 19.52
N ILE A 439 18.78 -22.26 18.45
CA ILE A 439 17.87 -21.12 18.54
C ILE A 439 16.46 -21.68 18.62
N GLY A 440 15.71 -21.24 19.64
CA GLY A 440 14.30 -21.60 19.80
C GLY A 440 13.49 -21.30 18.52
N PRO A 441 12.38 -22.02 18.29
CA PRO A 441 11.55 -21.79 17.12
C PRO A 441 11.00 -20.36 17.15
N LEU A 442 11.31 -19.58 16.12
CA LEU A 442 10.68 -18.29 15.86
C LEU A 442 9.48 -18.50 14.92
N PHE A 443 8.37 -17.83 15.20
CA PHE A 443 7.17 -17.96 14.38
C PHE A 443 7.33 -17.18 13.08
N HIS A 444 6.79 -17.72 11.98
CA HIS A 444 6.84 -17.09 10.66
C HIS A 444 6.29 -15.66 10.68
N SER A 445 5.22 -15.42 11.45
CA SER A 445 4.62 -14.09 11.63
C SER A 445 5.59 -13.08 12.26
N GLU A 446 6.36 -13.48 13.28
CA GLU A 446 7.32 -12.59 13.96
C GLU A 446 8.46 -12.17 13.03
N GLN A 447 8.92 -13.10 12.17
CA GLN A 447 9.93 -12.81 11.15
C GLN A 447 9.40 -11.83 10.10
N LEU A 448 8.15 -12.05 9.65
CA LEU A 448 7.50 -11.19 8.67
C LEU A 448 7.28 -9.77 9.22
N GLU A 449 6.81 -9.64 10.46
CA GLU A 449 6.67 -8.36 11.16
C GLU A 449 8.01 -7.64 11.35
N SER A 450 9.09 -8.39 11.64
CA SER A 450 10.44 -7.81 11.69
C SER A 450 10.86 -7.26 10.34
N ILE A 451 10.70 -8.02 9.25
CA ILE A 451 11.05 -7.57 7.89
C ILE A 451 10.19 -6.39 7.46
N GLN A 452 8.90 -6.37 7.82
CA GLN A 452 8.03 -5.23 7.54
C GLN A 452 8.51 -3.95 8.23
N ARG A 453 8.94 -4.04 9.50
CA ARG A 453 9.52 -2.90 10.23
C ARG A 453 10.84 -2.44 9.63
N ASP A 454 11.71 -3.38 9.26
CA ASP A 454 12.97 -3.07 8.57
C ASP A 454 12.70 -2.36 7.24
N PHE A 455 11.75 -2.87 6.45
CA PHE A 455 11.40 -2.30 5.15
C PHE A 455 10.77 -0.91 5.26
N LEU A 456 9.89 -0.71 6.24
CA LEU A 456 9.36 0.61 6.56
C LEU A 456 10.47 1.61 6.94
N GLY A 457 11.47 1.16 7.72
CA GLY A 457 12.63 1.98 8.08
C GLY A 457 13.44 2.39 6.83
N VAL A 458 13.69 1.44 5.94
CA VAL A 458 14.38 1.69 4.66
C VAL A 458 13.60 2.65 3.78
N GLU A 459 12.28 2.54 3.73
CA GLU A 459 11.42 3.43 2.96
C GLU A 459 11.43 4.86 3.50
N LYS A 460 11.42 5.04 4.83
CA LYS A 460 11.54 6.36 5.48
C LYS A 460 12.87 7.03 5.13
N ILE A 461 13.98 6.29 5.24
CA ILE A 461 15.32 6.78 4.87
C ILE A 461 15.38 7.08 3.37
N GLY A 462 14.87 6.17 2.54
CA GLY A 462 14.84 6.30 1.08
C GLY A 462 14.08 7.51 0.60
N CYS A 463 12.93 7.80 1.22
CA CYS A 463 12.15 9.00 0.93
C CYS A 463 12.93 10.28 1.24
N GLU A 464 13.57 10.34 2.40
CA GLU A 464 14.35 11.51 2.82
C GLU A 464 15.57 11.75 1.92
N VAL A 465 16.28 10.68 1.51
CA VAL A 465 17.39 10.78 0.56
C VAL A 465 16.93 11.29 -0.80
N ARG A 466 15.81 10.76 -1.33
CA ARG A 466 15.24 11.23 -2.61
C ARG A 466 14.80 12.70 -2.53
N ARG A 467 14.13 13.11 -1.43
CA ARG A 467 13.74 14.50 -1.19
C ARG A 467 14.94 15.44 -1.20
N ARG A 468 16.02 15.10 -0.50
CA ARG A 468 17.27 15.88 -0.50
C ARG A 468 17.90 15.97 -1.89
N ALA A 469 17.83 14.89 -2.68
CA ALA A 469 18.33 14.89 -4.05
C ALA A 469 17.52 15.84 -4.95
N GLU A 470 16.19 15.86 -4.81
CA GLU A 470 15.32 16.81 -5.53
C GLU A 470 15.59 18.26 -5.14
N GLU A 471 15.79 18.54 -3.84
CA GLU A 471 16.14 19.87 -3.35
C GLU A 471 17.48 20.35 -3.92
N ARG A 472 18.49 19.47 -3.99
CA ARG A 472 19.79 19.78 -4.61
C ARG A 472 19.68 19.99 -6.13
N GLY A 473 18.88 19.18 -6.82
CA GLY A 473 18.67 19.28 -8.27
C GLY A 473 17.76 20.44 -8.71
N GLY A 474 16.89 20.92 -7.82
CA GLY A 474 16.01 22.06 -8.06
C GLY A 474 16.76 23.38 -8.23
N VAL A 475 17.88 23.56 -7.52
CA VAL A 475 18.72 24.77 -7.60
C VAL A 475 19.22 25.03 -9.02
N ASP A 476 19.51 23.98 -9.80
CA ASP A 476 19.95 24.10 -11.19
C ASP A 476 18.80 24.34 -12.19
N ARG A 477 17.57 23.92 -11.87
CA ARG A 477 16.40 24.12 -12.74
C ARG A 477 15.88 25.55 -12.67
N ASP A 478 15.93 26.21 -11.52
CA ASP A 478 15.53 27.61 -11.38
C ASP A 478 16.56 28.59 -11.95
N GLY A 479 17.86 28.28 -11.89
CA GLY A 479 18.91 29.07 -12.56
C GLY A 479 18.75 29.15 -14.08
N ARG A 480 18.23 28.09 -14.73
CA ARG A 480 17.96 28.09 -16.18
C ARG A 480 16.67 28.80 -16.58
N ARG A 481 15.69 28.96 -15.67
CA ARG A 481 14.46 29.71 -15.94
C ARG A 481 14.66 31.22 -15.89
N GLN A 482 15.62 31.72 -15.11
CA GLN A 482 15.92 33.16 -15.06
C GLN A 482 16.74 33.69 -16.25
N ILE A 483 17.44 32.83 -17.00
CA ILE A 483 18.25 33.24 -18.17
C ILE A 483 17.40 33.45 -19.45
N ARG A 484 16.09 33.17 -19.40
CA ARG A 484 15.16 33.35 -20.53
C ARG A 484 14.19 34.53 -20.33
N GLN A 485 14.65 35.64 -19.76
CA GLN A 485 13.97 36.91 -20.04
C GLN A 485 14.57 37.53 -21.31
N PRO A 486 13.79 37.72 -22.38
CA PRO A 486 14.27 38.46 -23.53
C PRO A 486 14.41 39.93 -23.11
N THR A 487 15.64 40.44 -23.11
CA THR A 487 15.89 41.89 -23.20
C THR A 487 15.24 42.38 -24.48
N VAL A 488 14.11 43.07 -24.34
CA VAL A 488 13.46 43.79 -25.42
C VAL A 488 14.35 44.99 -25.76
N GLY A 489 14.86 45.01 -26.99
CA GLY A 489 15.36 46.20 -27.67
C GLY A 489 14.30 46.74 -28.62
#